data_AF-A0A7Y8MJ50-F1
#
_entry.id   AF-A0A7Y8MJ50-F1
#
_cell.length_a   1.000
_cell.length_b   1.000
_cell.length_c   1.000
_cell.angle_alpha   90.00
_cell.angle_beta   90.00
_cell.angle_gamma   90.00
#
_symmetry.space_group_name_H-M   'P 1'
#
loop_
_entity.id
_entity.type
_entity.pdbx_description
1 polymer ?
#
loop_
_entity_poly.entity_id
_entity_poly.type
_entity_poly.pdbx_seq_one_letter_code
_entity_poly.pdbx_strand_id
1 'polypeptide(L)'
;MSAASAAPQALTMSAKEKLKQIVARIERLEEEKKSIAADIKDVYGEAKSTGFDTKVLRKVVSLRKMDRAERAEQEQVMDLYLQALGEI
;
A
#
# COMPACT_ATOMS: atom_id res chain seq x y z
N MET A 1 -24.44 36.92 -13.99
CA MET A 1 -23.70 36.13 -12.98
C MET A 1 -22.26 36.04 -13.45
N SER A 2 -21.35 36.81 -12.83
CA SER A 2 -19.94 36.89 -13.23
C SER A 2 -19.17 35.73 -12.60
N ALA A 3 -18.51 34.93 -13.43
CA ALA A 3 -17.61 33.87 -12.98
C ALA A 3 -16.40 34.53 -12.30
N ALA A 4 -16.32 34.37 -10.98
CA ALA A 4 -15.17 34.81 -10.20
C ALA A 4 -13.92 34.05 -10.68
N SER A 5 -13.04 34.76 -11.38
CA SER A 5 -11.69 34.34 -11.71
C SER A 5 -10.94 33.99 -10.41
N ALA A 6 -10.72 32.70 -10.17
CA ALA A 6 -9.82 32.23 -9.12
C ALA A 6 -8.36 32.43 -9.59
N ALA A 7 -7.89 33.67 -9.56
CA ALA A 7 -6.46 33.94 -9.53
C ALA A 7 -5.87 33.27 -8.28
N PRO A 8 -4.65 32.71 -8.34
CA PRO A 8 -4.03 32.11 -7.15
C PRO A 8 -3.89 33.20 -6.08
N GLN A 9 -4.70 33.13 -5.04
CA GLN A 9 -4.56 34.01 -3.88
C GLN A 9 -3.16 33.81 -3.31
N ALA A 10 -2.39 34.90 -3.20
CA ALA A 10 -1.06 34.85 -2.63
C ALA A 10 -1.15 34.30 -1.19
N LEU A 11 -0.45 33.20 -0.92
CA LEU A 11 -0.40 32.62 0.42
C LEU A 11 0.14 33.65 1.42
N THR A 12 -0.56 33.79 2.55
CA THR A 12 -0.06 34.57 3.69
C THR A 12 1.25 33.96 4.20
N MET A 13 2.08 34.76 4.88
CA MET A 13 3.36 34.28 5.42
C MET A 13 3.18 33.09 6.37
N SER A 14 2.16 33.12 7.23
CA SER A 14 1.82 32.01 8.13
C SER A 14 1.37 30.75 7.38
N ALA A 15 0.65 30.90 6.26
CA ALA A 15 0.27 29.77 5.41
C ALA A 15 1.50 29.14 4.72
N LYS A 16 2.47 29.96 4.29
CA LYS A 16 3.74 29.48 3.73
C LYS A 16 4.57 28.71 4.75
N GLU A 17 4.62 29.15 6.00
CA GLU A 17 5.32 28.45 7.09
C GLU A 17 4.69 27.09 7.40
N LYS A 18 3.35 27.03 7.52
CA LYS A 18 2.62 25.77 7.71
C LYS A 18 2.84 24.81 6.55
N LEU A 19 2.83 25.31 5.31
CA LEU A 19 3.10 24.49 4.13
C LEU A 19 4.51 23.87 4.20
N LYS A 20 5.54 24.66 4.54
CA LYS A 20 6.91 24.16 4.72
C LYS A 20 6.99 23.05 5.76
N GLN A 21 6.30 23.21 6.89
CA GLN A 21 6.27 22.19 7.95
C GLN A 21 5.59 20.90 7.50
N ILE A 22 4.46 21.00 6.78
CA ILE A 22 3.75 19.84 6.24
C ILE A 22 4.64 19.10 5.23
N VAL A 23 5.24 19.84 4.28
CA VAL A 23 6.13 19.25 3.26
C VAL A 23 7.32 18.56 3.90
N ALA A 24 8.03 19.23 4.82
CA ALA A 24 9.18 18.63 5.50
C ALA A 24 8.81 17.36 6.26
N ARG A 25 7.62 17.31 6.89
CA ARG A 25 7.13 16.10 7.55
C ARG A 25 6.83 14.98 6.56
N ILE A 26 6.24 15.28 5.41
CA ILE A 26 5.96 14.30 4.35
C ILE A 26 7.26 13.74 3.78
N GLU A 27 8.23 14.60 3.46
CA GLU A 27 9.53 14.18 2.91
C GLU A 27 10.26 13.24 3.87
N ARG A 28 10.25 13.53 5.17
CA ARG A 28 10.79 12.63 6.18
C ARG A 28 10.09 11.27 6.18
N LEU A 29 8.76 11.26 6.14
CA LEU A 29 7.97 10.02 6.12
C LEU A 29 8.18 9.21 4.83
N GLU A 30 8.39 9.85 3.69
CA GLU A 30 8.71 9.15 2.43
C GLU A 30 10.10 8.52 2.48
N GLU A 31 11.10 9.16 3.11
CA GLU A 31 12.42 8.56 3.31
C GLU A 31 12.36 7.38 4.30
N GLU A 32 11.62 7.51 5.41
CA GLU A 32 11.37 6.40 6.35
C GLU A 32 10.71 5.21 5.64
N LYS A 33 9.67 5.47 4.83
CA LYS A 33 8.99 4.46 4.01
C LYS A 33 9.92 3.80 3.00
N LYS A 34 10.84 4.55 2.39
CA LYS A 34 11.83 4.01 1.46
C LYS A 34 12.82 3.09 2.16
N SER A 35 13.29 3.46 3.36
CA SER A 35 14.13 2.60 4.20
C SER A 35 13.41 1.30 4.54
N ILE A 36 12.19 1.37 5.03
CA ILE A 36 11.37 0.19 5.36
C ILE A 36 11.14 -0.69 4.12
N ALA A 37 10.91 -0.08 2.95
CA ALA A 37 10.74 -0.83 1.70
C ALA A 37 12.03 -1.56 1.27
N ALA A 38 13.20 -0.97 1.52
CA ALA A 38 14.50 -1.61 1.31
C ALA A 38 14.68 -2.80 2.25
N ASP A 39 14.42 -2.61 3.55
CA ASP A 39 14.52 -3.69 4.55
C ASP A 39 13.62 -4.88 4.20
N ILE A 40 12.36 -4.61 3.79
CA ILE A 40 11.43 -5.65 3.33
C ILE A 40 11.97 -6.38 2.10
N LYS A 41 12.59 -5.67 1.15
CA LYS A 41 13.18 -6.27 -0.05
C LYS A 41 14.33 -7.19 0.32
N ASP A 42 15.17 -6.80 1.26
CA ASP A 42 16.32 -7.59 1.73
C ASP A 42 15.85 -8.88 2.42
N VAL A 43 14.81 -8.82 3.26
CA VAL A 43 14.18 -10.01 3.86
C VAL A 43 13.64 -10.97 2.79
N TYR A 44 13.00 -10.47 1.74
CA TYR A 44 12.60 -11.34 0.60
C TYR A 44 13.81 -11.90 -0.15
N GLY A 45 14.92 -11.14 -0.25
CA GLY A 45 16.18 -11.61 -0.82
C GLY A 45 16.81 -12.75 -0.02
N GLU A 46 16.81 -12.64 1.30
CA GLU A 46 17.23 -13.71 2.22
C GLU A 46 16.34 -14.94 2.06
N ALA A 47 15.01 -14.76 2.07
CA ALA A 47 14.07 -15.87 1.90
C ALA A 47 14.32 -16.61 0.58
N LYS A 48 14.59 -15.88 -0.51
CA LYS A 48 14.95 -16.46 -1.81
C LYS A 48 16.25 -17.27 -1.73
N SER A 49 17.27 -16.75 -1.06
CA SER A 49 18.58 -17.40 -0.91
C SER A 49 18.49 -18.68 -0.07
N THR A 50 17.57 -18.70 0.90
CA THR A 50 17.24 -19.89 1.71
C THR A 50 16.40 -20.92 0.95
N GLY A 51 15.87 -20.58 -0.24
CA GLY A 51 15.12 -21.50 -1.10
C GLY A 51 13.59 -21.34 -1.04
N PHE A 52 13.06 -20.29 -0.40
CA PHE A 52 11.62 -20.01 -0.41
C PHE A 52 11.17 -19.32 -1.69
N ASP A 53 9.96 -19.66 -2.16
CA ASP A 53 9.30 -18.93 -3.24
C ASP A 53 8.77 -17.58 -2.71
N THR A 54 9.45 -16.50 -3.10
CA THR A 54 9.07 -15.14 -2.70
C THR A 54 7.75 -14.66 -3.27
N LYS A 55 7.26 -15.19 -4.40
CA LYS A 55 5.92 -14.86 -4.94
C LYS A 55 4.85 -15.44 -4.04
N VAL A 56 5.01 -16.70 -3.62
CA VAL A 56 4.10 -17.36 -2.68
C VAL A 56 4.12 -16.65 -1.32
N LEU A 57 5.30 -16.30 -0.79
CA LEU A 57 5.41 -15.54 0.46
C LEU A 57 4.66 -14.20 0.41
N ARG A 58 4.75 -13.46 -0.70
CA ARG A 58 3.98 -12.22 -0.88
C ARG A 58 2.47 -12.46 -0.83
N LYS A 59 1.99 -13.55 -1.44
CA LYS A 59 0.58 -13.96 -1.37
C LYS A 59 0.18 -14.31 0.07
N VAL A 60 1.03 -15.05 0.80
CA VAL A 60 0.80 -15.37 2.23
C VAL A 60 0.71 -14.09 3.06
N VAL A 61 1.64 -13.14 2.90
CA VAL A 61 1.61 -11.86 3.64
C VAL A 61 0.34 -11.06 3.29
N SER A 62 -0.07 -11.03 2.02
CA SER A 62 -1.30 -10.37 1.61
C SER A 62 -2.53 -11.00 2.26
N LEU A 63 -2.66 -12.32 2.20
CA LEU A 63 -3.77 -13.05 2.81
C LEU A 63 -3.82 -12.78 4.31
N ARG A 64 -2.67 -12.79 5.00
CA ARG A 64 -2.57 -12.53 6.44
C ARG A 64 -2.99 -11.13 6.87
N LYS A 65 -3.04 -10.16 5.96
CA LYS A 65 -3.56 -8.81 6.23
C LYS A 65 -5.08 -8.74 6.15
N MET A 66 -5.71 -9.69 5.46
CA MET A 66 -7.16 -9.75 5.33
C MET A 66 -7.78 -10.31 6.62
N ASP A 67 -9.02 -9.89 6.90
CA ASP A 67 -9.80 -10.47 7.97
C ASP A 67 -10.03 -11.96 7.73
N ARG A 68 -10.10 -12.75 8.81
CA ARG A 68 -10.23 -14.21 8.71
C ARG A 68 -11.60 -14.62 8.17
N ALA A 69 -12.67 -13.92 8.56
CA ALA A 69 -14.02 -14.24 8.09
C ALA A 69 -14.16 -13.86 6.61
N GLU A 70 -13.67 -12.68 6.22
CA GLU A 70 -13.64 -12.26 4.82
C GLU A 70 -12.86 -13.25 3.94
N ARG A 71 -11.70 -13.73 4.41
CA ARG A 71 -10.94 -14.76 3.69
C ARG A 71 -11.71 -16.06 3.53
N ALA A 72 -12.36 -16.54 4.59
CA ALA A 72 -13.13 -17.78 4.55
C ALA A 72 -14.31 -17.68 3.58
N GLU A 73 -15.00 -16.54 3.56
CA GLU A 73 -16.08 -16.30 2.60
C GLU A 73 -15.57 -16.31 1.16
N GLN A 74 -14.45 -15.64 0.88
CA GLN A 74 -13.84 -15.65 -0.45
C GLN A 74 -13.37 -17.04 -0.88
N GLU A 75 -12.81 -17.83 0.04
CA GLU A 75 -12.42 -19.22 -0.21
C GLU A 75 -13.66 -20.08 -0.57
N GLN A 76 -14.77 -19.94 0.16
CA GLN A 76 -16.02 -20.64 -0.16
C GLN A 76 -16.57 -20.28 -1.54
N VAL A 77 -16.56 -18.99 -1.90
CA VAL A 77 -17.00 -18.52 -3.22
C VAL A 77 -16.09 -19.04 -4.32
N MET A 78 -14.78 -19.05 -4.08
CA MET A 78 -13.81 -19.56 -5.05
C MET A 78 -13.96 -21.06 -5.28
N ASP A 79 -14.14 -21.85 -4.23
CA ASP A 79 -14.40 -23.28 -4.32
C ASP A 79 -15.67 -23.58 -5.11
N LEU A 80 -16.76 -22.82 -4.87
CA LEU A 80 -17.98 -22.93 -5.65
C LEU A 80 -17.74 -22.69 -7.14
N TYR A 81 -16.94 -21.68 -7.50
CA TYR A 81 -16.64 -21.36 -8.89
C TYR A 81 -15.75 -22.43 -9.55
N LEU A 82 -14.74 -22.94 -8.84
CA LEU A 82 -13.88 -24.00 -9.36
C LEU A 82 -14.66 -25.29 -9.59
N GLN A 83 -15.57 -25.64 -8.68
CA GLN A 83 -16.46 -26.78 -8.84
C GLN A 83 -17.38 -26.62 -10.06
N ALA A 84 -17.96 -25.42 -10.25
CA ALA A 84 -18.82 -25.13 -11.40
C ALA A 84 -18.07 -25.21 -12.75
N LEU A 85 -16.76 -24.94 -12.74
CA LEU A 85 -15.89 -25.04 -13.91
C LEU A 85 -15.28 -26.45 -14.11
N GLY A 86 -15.43 -27.36 -13.14
CA GLY A 86 -14.87 -28.71 -13.20
C GLY A 86 -13.35 -28.77 -12.98
N GLU A 87 -12.78 -27.75 -12.32
CA GLU A 87 -11.34 -27.65 -12.03
C GLU A 87 -10.96 -28.36 -10.71
N ILE A 88 -11.96 -28.82 -9.94
CA ILE A 88 -11.83 -29.62 -8.72
C ILE A 88 -12.94 -30.67 -8.60
#